data_AF-A0A923QWT2-F1
#
_entry.id   AF-A0A923QWT2-F1
#
_cell.length_a   1.000
_cell.length_b   1.000
_cell.length_c   1.000
_cell.angle_alpha   90.00
_cell.angle_beta   90.00
_cell.angle_gamma   90.00
#
_symmetry.space_group_name_H-M   'P 1'
#
loop_
_entity.id
_entity.type
_entity.pdbx_description
1 polymer ?
#
loop_
_entity_poly.entity_id
_entity_poly.type
_entity_poly.pdbx_seq_one_letter_code
_entity_poly.pdbx_strand_id
1 'polypeptide(L)' 'MMIQPTYEEAGDFYKNLAVVKLEGKYGVVNKQGRMMLKNEFDTVHNLSNNKRRLVSSTRTIEITDKGVIKQVD' A
#
# COMPACT_ATOMS: atom_id res chain seq x y z
N MET A 1 14.61 17.29 -19.35
CA MET A 1 14.80 16.61 -18.05
C MET A 1 13.79 15.49 -17.98
N MET A 2 14.24 14.22 -17.95
CA MET A 2 13.37 13.08 -17.68
C MET A 2 13.50 12.73 -16.20
N ILE A 3 12.37 12.50 -15.53
CA ILE A 3 12.33 12.02 -14.15
C ILE A 3 11.97 10.54 -14.22
N GLN A 4 12.81 9.69 -13.62
CA GLN A 4 12.55 8.26 -13.57
C GLN A 4 11.49 7.97 -12.49
N PRO A 5 10.44 7.18 -12.79
CA PRO A 5 9.45 6.82 -11.79
C PRO A 5 10.09 5.91 -10.73
N THR A 6 9.82 6.19 -9.46
CA THR A 6 10.28 5.35 -8.35
C THR A 6 9.45 4.07 -8.23
N TYR A 7 8.18 4.10 -8.63
CA TYR A 7 7.23 3.01 -8.46
C TYR A 7 6.66 2.55 -9.80
N GLU A 8 6.37 1.26 -9.91
CA GLU A 8 5.69 0.68 -11.07
C GLU A 8 4.22 1.11 -11.11
N GLU A 9 3.58 1.15 -9.94
CA GLU A 9 2.20 1.58 -9.76
C GLU A 9 2.09 2.40 -8.47
N ALA A 10 1.26 3.44 -8.47
CA ALA A 10 0.93 4.21 -7.29
C ALA A 10 -0.56 4.55 -7.31
N GLY A 11 -1.29 4.15 -6.26
CA GLY A 11 -2.69 4.49 -6.08
C GLY A 11 -2.87 5.84 -5.38
N ASP A 12 -4.10 6.34 -5.39
CA ASP A 12 -4.44 7.59 -4.71
C ASP A 12 -4.14 7.54 -3.21
N PHE A 13 -3.71 8.69 -2.70
CA PHE A 13 -3.61 8.91 -1.27
C PHE A 13 -4.98 8.86 -0.62
N TYR A 14 -5.13 7.95 0.33
CA TYR A 14 -6.27 7.86 1.21
C TYR A 14 -5.77 7.98 2.65
N LYS A 15 -6.29 8.98 3.39
CA LYS A 15 -5.87 9.28 4.78
C LYS A 15 -4.34 9.37 4.94
N ASN A 16 -3.70 10.07 4.02
CA ASN A 16 -2.25 10.29 3.95
C ASN A 16 -1.40 9.05 3.63
N LEU A 17 -2.02 7.92 3.26
CA LEU A 17 -1.35 6.70 2.83
C LEU A 17 -1.68 6.38 1.38
N ALA A 18 -0.71 5.89 0.62
CA ALA A 18 -0.90 5.37 -0.73
C ALA A 18 -0.33 3.97 -0.82
N VAL A 19 -1.01 3.09 -1.57
CA VAL A 19 -0.47 1.79 -1.92
C VAL A 19 0.39 1.96 -3.17
N VAL A 20 1.60 1.43 -3.14
CA VAL A 20 2.56 1.53 -4.26
C VAL A 20 3.10 0.15 -4.59
N LYS A 21 3.51 -0.05 -5.84
CA LYS A 21 4.14 -1.27 -6.32
C LYS A 21 5.59 -1.01 -6.72
N LEU A 22 6.47 -1.89 -6.27
CA LEU A 22 7.89 -1.86 -6.55
C LEU A 22 8.39 -3.31 -6.59
N GLU A 23 9.15 -3.66 -7.61
CA GLU A 23 9.68 -5.02 -7.81
C GLU A 23 8.56 -6.07 -7.81
N GLY A 24 7.42 -5.74 -8.42
CA GLY A 24 6.25 -6.61 -8.48
C GLY A 24 5.46 -6.78 -7.18
N LYS A 25 5.86 -6.14 -6.07
CA LYS A 25 5.21 -6.26 -4.75
C LYS A 25 4.60 -4.94 -4.28
N TYR A 26 3.50 -5.05 -3.55
CA TYR A 26 2.80 -3.90 -2.99
C TYR A 26 3.30 -3.55 -1.59
N GLY A 27 3.44 -2.26 -1.35
CA GLY A 27 3.77 -1.64 -0.07
C GLY A 27 2.91 -0.40 0.17
N VAL A 28 3.20 0.33 1.25
CA VAL A 28 2.45 1.53 1.63
C VAL A 28 3.41 2.67 1.92
N VAL A 29 3.15 3.83 1.33
CA VAL A 29 3.90 5.06 1.58
C VAL A 29 3.00 6.13 2.19
N ASN A 30 3.60 7.09 2.90
CA ASN A 30 2.91 8.31 3.32
C ASN A 30 3.02 9.42 2.27
N LYS A 31 2.34 10.56 2.49
CA LYS A 31 2.40 11.74 1.61
C LYS A 31 3.79 12.33 1.38
N GLN A 32 4.73 12.04 2.27
CA GLN A 32 6.13 12.45 2.15
C GLN A 32 6.95 11.43 1.34
N GLY A 33 6.32 10.37 0.80
CA GLY A 33 6.99 9.30 0.07
C GLY A 33 7.77 8.33 0.97
N ARG A 34 7.62 8.42 2.30
CA ARG A 34 8.30 7.49 3.22
C ARG A 34 7.55 6.16 3.25
N MET A 35 8.32 5.07 3.18
CA MET A 35 7.78 3.73 3.29
C MET A 35 7.25 3.47 4.70
N MET A 36 5.93 3.30 4.82
CA MET A 36 5.22 2.93 6.05
C MET A 36 5.09 1.41 6.16
N LEU A 37 5.07 0.71 5.03
CA LEU A 37 5.03 -0.74 4.94
C LEU A 37 5.81 -1.19 3.70
N LYS A 38 6.74 -2.13 3.87
CA LYS A 38 7.59 -2.60 2.78
C LYS A 38 6.79 -3.29 1.67
N ASN A 39 7.36 -3.26 0.47
CA ASN A 39 6.85 -3.96 -0.70
C ASN A 39 7.04 -5.47 -0.54
N GLU A 40 6.11 -6.14 0.14
CA GLU A 40 6.16 -7.58 0.39
C GLU A 40 4.84 -8.30 0.06
N PHE A 41 3.82 -7.55 -0.35
CA PHE A 41 2.48 -8.08 -0.60
C PHE A 41 2.25 -8.39 -2.07
N ASP A 42 1.59 -9.50 -2.34
CA ASP A 42 1.34 -10.02 -3.69
C ASP A 42 0.12 -9.35 -4.32
N THR A 43 -0.93 -9.11 -3.52
CA THR A 43 -2.19 -8.58 -4.00
C THR A 43 -2.73 -7.47 -3.10
N VAL A 44 -3.56 -6.62 -3.70
CA VAL A 44 -4.31 -5.56 -3.02
C VAL A 44 -5.78 -5.74 -3.37
N HIS A 45 -6.63 -5.81 -2.36
CA HIS A 45 -8.09 -5.88 -2.51
C HIS A 45 -8.71 -4.60 -1.96
N ASN A 46 -9.50 -3.92 -2.77
CA ASN A 46 -10.34 -2.82 -2.30
C ASN A 46 -11.59 -3.42 -1.64
N LEU A 47 -11.81 -3.09 -0.38
CA LEU A 47 -12.94 -3.53 0.42
C LEU A 47 -13.98 -2.40 0.50
N SER A 48 -15.17 -2.74 0.99
CA SER A 48 -16.18 -1.73 1.33
C SER A 48 -15.66 -0.77 2.42
N ASN A 49 -16.29 0.41 2.52
CA ASN A 49 -15.94 1.45 3.49
C ASN A 49 -14.50 2.00 3.35
N ASN A 50 -13.98 2.12 2.13
CA ASN A 50 -12.66 2.69 1.83
C ASN A 50 -11.49 1.97 2.53
N LYS A 51 -11.65 0.67 2.76
CA LYS A 51 -10.59 -0.18 3.31
C LYS A 51 -9.81 -0.84 2.18
N ARG A 52 -8.52 -1.08 2.39
CA ARG A 52 -7.67 -1.82 1.45
C ARG A 52 -7.01 -2.96 2.19
N ARG A 53 -7.06 -4.18 1.64
CA ARG A 53 -6.41 -5.36 2.21
C ARG A 53 -5.25 -5.75 1.33
N LEU A 54 -4.05 -5.84 1.90
CA LEU A 54 -2.88 -6.36 1.21
C LEU A 54 -2.59 -7.77 1.73
N VAL A 55 -2.37 -8.70 0.81
CA VAL A 55 -2.18 -10.13 1.13
C VAL A 55 -0.83 -10.57 0.60
N SER A 56 -0.05 -11.24 1.43
CA SER A 56 1.15 -12.00 1.05
C SER A 56 0.96 -13.47 1.41
N SER A 57 1.90 -14.31 1.00
CA SER A 57 1.95 -15.72 1.42
C SER A 57 2.12 -15.92 2.93
N THR A 58 2.63 -14.92 3.66
CA THR A 58 2.98 -15.05 5.08
C THR A 58 2.03 -14.28 6.01
N ARG A 59 1.43 -13.19 5.53
CA ARG A 59 0.56 -12.34 6.36
C ARG A 59 -0.40 -11.51 5.53
N THR A 60 -1.48 -11.10 6.19
CA THR A 60 -2.46 -10.17 5.64
C THR A 60 -2.46 -8.89 6.47
N ILE A 61 -2.57 -7.75 5.80
CA ILE A 61 -2.79 -6.46 6.46
C ILE A 61 -4.00 -5.74 5.87
N GLU A 62 -4.63 -4.90 6.67
CA GLU A 62 -5.73 -4.04 6.27
C GLU A 62 -5.40 -2.59 6.61
N ILE A 63 -5.49 -1.73 5.61
CA ILE A 63 -5.51 -0.28 5.76
C ILE A 63 -6.96 0.10 6.00
N THR A 64 -7.22 0.62 7.19
CA THR A 64 -8.55 1.02 7.62
C THR A 64 -8.95 2.39 7.05
N ASP A 65 -10.24 2.67 7.09
CA ASP A 65 -10.83 3.96 6.75
C ASP A 65 -10.26 5.14 7.56
N LYS A 66 -9.61 4.85 8.70
CA LYS A 66 -8.93 5.82 9.57
C LYS A 66 -7.45 6.01 9.24
N GLY A 67 -6.92 5.35 8.20
CA GLY A 67 -5.50 5.40 7.85
C GLY A 67 -4.60 4.59 8.80
N VAL A 68 -5.18 3.66 9.56
CA VAL A 68 -4.41 2.74 10.43
C VAL A 68 -4.15 1.46 9.66
N ILE A 69 -2.89 1.01 9.66
CA ILE A 69 -2.48 -0.30 9.15
C ILE A 69 -2.60 -1.31 10.28
N LYS A 70 -3.35 -2.40 10.07
CA LYS A 70 -3.51 -3.48 11.03
C LYS A 70 -3.18 -4.81 10.37
N GLN A 71 -2.46 -5.68 11.08
CA GLN A 71 -2.35 -7.08 10.67
C GLN A 71 -3.68 -7.78 10.95
N VAL A 72 -4.06 -8.67 10.04
CA VAL A 72 -5.24 -9.53 10.16
C VAL A 72 -4.72 -10.96 10.22
N ASP A 73 -5.07 -11.67 11.30
CA ASP A 73 -4.78 -13.09 11.49
C ASP A 73 -5.82 -13.96 10.75
#